data_AF-A0A653BH72-F1
#
_entry.id   AF-A0A653BH72-F1
#
_cell.length_a   1.000
_cell.length_b   1.000
_cell.length_c   1.000
_cell.angle_alpha   90.00
_cell.angle_beta   90.00
_cell.angle_gamma   90.00
#
_symmetry.space_group_name_H-M   'P 1'
#
loop_
_entity.id
_entity.type
_entity.pdbx_description
1 polymer ?
#
loop_
_entity_poly.entity_id
_entity_poly.type
_entity_poly.pdbx_seq_one_letter_code
_entity_poly.pdbx_strand_id
1 'polypeptide(L)'
;RCQENIFGRTCDHCKPGYYSFPYCASCECNEIGTTSEICDKETAQCFCKKNVVGPQCSICHESTFNLQPENEEGCTECFCFGKSKRCISSNYIKVSLNVMKDWKMVSLNASEHLNVTHLNLTTEDIDDISDVIGVDFSYYNVSQAPAYFAAPSDYLGKKLTSYGGFLNYTIYYVIGQGGSAVGGPDVILQGPDYYLTYSNLEQPPPASEFAFMLQLVESNFELPSGSPAKREHMMEVLKDLRGIYLRATYWTASVTTRLIDVLQDEAIPPDPSYENGVAALSVEQCMCPPNYQGLSCEECAPGYYRVPGPHGGYCIPCECHGHATECDVNTGICMNCMHNTKGDHCEFCDVGYHGNAK
;
A
#
# COMPACT_ATOMS: atom_id res chain seq x y z
N ARG A 1 -6.49 30.22 36.70
CA ARG A 1 -6.07 28.82 36.43
C ARG A 1 -7.26 27.94 36.84
N CYS A 2 -7.77 27.11 35.94
CA CYS A 2 -8.92 26.24 36.21
C CYS A 2 -8.54 25.06 37.12
N GLN A 3 -9.53 24.43 37.73
CA GLN A 3 -9.35 23.16 38.44
C GLN A 3 -9.04 22.02 37.44
N GLU A 4 -8.60 20.87 37.96
CA GLU A 4 -8.35 19.68 37.18
C GLU A 4 -9.61 19.27 36.39
N ASN A 5 -9.42 18.78 35.17
CA ASN A 5 -10.51 18.38 34.24
C ASN A 5 -11.49 19.48 33.80
N ILE A 6 -11.29 20.73 34.23
CA ILE A 6 -12.03 21.91 33.77
C ILE A 6 -11.15 22.73 32.83
N PHE A 7 -11.74 23.29 31.77
CA PHE A 7 -11.07 24.20 30.84
C PHE A 7 -11.96 25.38 30.46
N GLY A 8 -11.47 26.23 29.56
CA GLY A 8 -12.12 27.47 29.16
C GLY A 8 -11.48 28.70 29.79
N ARG A 9 -11.72 29.87 29.22
CA ARG A 9 -11.21 31.15 29.76
C ARG A 9 -11.83 31.47 31.12
N THR A 10 -13.06 31.04 31.32
CA THR A 10 -13.91 31.25 32.50
C THR A 10 -14.01 30.02 33.40
N CYS A 11 -13.39 28.89 33.04
CA CYS A 11 -13.39 27.64 33.80
C CYS A 11 -14.81 27.08 34.07
N ASP A 12 -15.62 27.05 33.02
CA ASP A 12 -17.06 26.76 33.04
C ASP A 12 -17.43 25.46 32.30
N HIS A 13 -16.45 24.74 31.75
CA HIS A 13 -16.69 23.52 30.98
C HIS A 13 -15.66 22.42 31.30
N CYS A 14 -16.09 21.16 31.21
CA CYS A 14 -15.20 20.01 31.33
C CYS A 14 -14.32 19.85 30.09
N LYS A 15 -13.08 19.39 30.28
CA LYS A 15 -12.16 19.04 29.18
C LYS A 15 -12.76 17.94 28.27
N PRO A 16 -12.27 17.80 27.03
CA PRO A 16 -12.47 16.57 26.23
C PRO A 16 -12.24 15.31 27.06
N GLY A 17 -13.16 14.34 26.97
CA GLY A 17 -13.12 13.10 27.78
C GLY A 17 -13.74 13.18 29.18
N TYR A 18 -14.29 14.32 29.58
CA TYR A 18 -14.94 14.49 30.89
C TYR A 18 -16.36 15.07 30.76
N TYR A 19 -17.25 14.72 31.68
CA TYR A 19 -18.67 15.09 31.67
C TYR A 19 -19.20 15.48 33.07
N SER A 20 -20.38 16.09 33.14
CA SER A 20 -21.06 16.50 34.38
C SER A 20 -20.33 17.62 35.16
N PHE A 21 -20.27 18.80 34.55
CA PHE A 21 -19.79 20.02 35.23
C PHE A 21 -20.67 20.34 36.46
N PRO A 22 -20.11 20.77 37.61
CA PRO A 22 -18.72 21.17 37.84
C PRO A 22 -17.78 20.06 38.29
N TYR A 23 -18.26 18.81 38.41
CA TYR A 23 -17.44 17.70 38.92
C TYR A 23 -16.49 17.14 37.87
N CYS A 24 -16.90 17.12 36.59
CA CYS A 24 -16.10 16.66 35.46
C CYS A 24 -15.51 15.25 35.68
N ALA A 25 -16.37 14.25 35.75
CA ALA A 25 -15.99 12.85 35.83
C ALA A 25 -15.47 12.35 34.48
N SER A 26 -14.53 11.40 34.49
CA SER A 26 -13.98 10.80 33.25
C SER A 26 -15.05 9.97 32.54
N CYS A 27 -15.08 10.06 31.21
CA CYS A 27 -15.84 9.15 30.38
C CYS A 27 -15.12 7.81 30.24
N GLU A 28 -15.88 6.72 30.13
CA GLU A 28 -15.37 5.36 29.94
C GLU A 28 -15.31 4.99 28.44
N CYS A 29 -14.65 5.83 27.65
CA CYS A 29 -14.50 5.64 26.20
C CYS A 29 -13.09 5.16 25.84
N ASN A 30 -12.97 4.39 24.76
CA ASN A 30 -11.68 4.10 24.15
C ASN A 30 -11.27 5.27 23.25
N GLU A 31 -10.28 6.04 23.69
CA GLU A 31 -9.80 7.24 22.99
C GLU A 31 -9.39 6.98 21.53
N ILE A 32 -8.85 5.79 21.23
CA ILE A 32 -8.42 5.40 19.87
C ILE A 32 -9.60 5.43 18.89
N GLY A 33 -10.77 5.02 19.37
CA GLY A 33 -11.99 4.91 18.56
C GLY A 33 -12.93 6.08 18.67
N THR A 34 -12.58 7.14 19.41
CA THR A 34 -13.40 8.34 19.54
C THR A 34 -12.87 9.53 18.73
N THR A 35 -13.74 10.50 18.46
CA THR A 35 -13.34 11.81 17.94
C THR A 35 -12.65 12.65 19.04
N SER A 36 -12.13 13.82 18.68
CA SER A 36 -11.37 14.69 19.60
C SER A 36 -12.13 15.13 20.86
N GLU A 37 -13.46 15.21 20.82
CA GLU A 37 -14.28 15.56 21.99
C GLU A 37 -14.51 14.39 22.95
N ILE A 38 -14.22 13.17 22.50
CA ILE A 38 -14.31 11.87 23.18
C ILE A 38 -15.74 11.46 23.57
N CYS A 39 -16.45 12.32 24.31
CA CYS A 39 -17.79 12.04 24.82
C CYS A 39 -18.62 13.31 25.03
N ASP A 40 -19.93 13.10 25.08
CA ASP A 40 -20.92 14.11 25.41
C ASP A 40 -20.78 14.59 26.87
N LYS A 41 -20.82 15.91 27.06
CA LYS A 41 -20.53 16.55 28.35
C LYS A 41 -21.64 16.38 29.39
N GLU A 42 -22.83 15.93 28.99
CA GLU A 42 -23.97 15.75 29.89
C GLU A 42 -24.26 14.27 30.14
N THR A 43 -24.26 13.47 29.08
CA THR A 43 -24.72 12.07 29.10
C THR A 43 -23.59 11.04 29.23
N ALA A 44 -22.33 11.45 29.09
CA ALA A 44 -21.15 10.58 28.98
C ALA A 44 -21.14 9.63 27.77
N GLN A 45 -22.04 9.82 26.80
CA GLN A 45 -22.07 9.00 25.59
C GLN A 45 -20.84 9.27 24.73
N CYS A 46 -20.12 8.22 24.34
CA CYS A 46 -18.92 8.34 23.52
C CYS A 46 -19.24 8.76 22.07
N PHE A 47 -18.40 9.63 21.51
CA PHE A 47 -18.46 10.03 20.11
C PHE A 47 -17.52 9.17 19.28
N CYS A 48 -18.03 8.07 18.74
CA CYS A 48 -17.20 7.14 17.96
C CYS A 48 -16.78 7.74 16.61
N LYS A 49 -15.58 7.39 16.16
CA LYS A 49 -15.12 7.61 14.78
C LYS A 49 -16.01 6.82 13.81
N LYS A 50 -16.03 7.25 12.54
CA LYS A 50 -16.96 6.78 11.51
C LYS A 50 -17.07 5.25 11.42
N ASN A 51 -15.95 4.53 11.50
CA ASN A 51 -15.90 3.07 11.32
C ASN A 51 -15.82 2.32 12.66
N VAL A 52 -16.25 2.94 13.76
CA VAL A 52 -16.16 2.39 15.11
C VAL A 52 -17.52 2.44 15.79
N VAL A 53 -17.85 1.39 16.53
CA VAL A 53 -19.14 1.19 17.18
C VAL A 53 -18.99 0.66 18.61
N GLY A 54 -20.12 0.54 19.29
CA GLY A 54 -20.22 0.07 20.67
C GLY A 54 -20.21 1.21 21.69
N PRO A 55 -20.60 0.93 22.93
CA PRO A 55 -20.77 1.97 23.97
C PRO A 55 -19.46 2.69 24.32
N GLN A 56 -18.32 2.02 24.15
CA GLN A 56 -16.99 2.57 24.43
C GLN A 56 -16.18 2.87 23.16
N CYS A 57 -16.77 2.76 21.97
CA CYS A 57 -16.06 2.93 20.69
C CYS A 57 -14.81 2.04 20.57
N SER A 58 -14.93 0.76 20.90
CA SER A 58 -13.82 -0.20 20.89
C SER A 58 -13.96 -1.31 19.84
N ILE A 59 -15.06 -1.32 19.09
CA ILE A 59 -15.40 -2.38 18.15
C ILE A 59 -15.46 -1.77 16.74
N CYS A 60 -14.78 -2.37 15.78
CA CYS A 60 -14.89 -1.94 14.39
C CYS A 60 -16.30 -2.20 13.85
N HIS A 61 -16.83 -1.26 13.05
CA HIS A 61 -18.09 -1.43 12.34
C HIS A 61 -18.02 -2.64 11.41
N GLU A 62 -19.16 -3.23 11.05
CA GLU A 62 -19.20 -4.29 10.05
C GLU A 62 -18.47 -3.89 8.77
N SER A 63 -17.71 -4.83 8.20
CA SER A 63 -16.86 -4.61 7.02
C SER A 63 -15.68 -3.68 7.24
N THR A 64 -15.23 -3.53 8.48
CA THR A 64 -14.01 -2.78 8.83
C THR A 64 -13.17 -3.56 9.84
N PHE A 65 -11.88 -3.27 9.92
CA PHE A 65 -10.92 -3.98 10.79
C PHE A 65 -9.83 -3.02 11.27
N ASN A 66 -8.97 -3.47 12.20
CA ASN A 66 -7.76 -2.77 12.60
C ASN A 66 -7.99 -1.33 13.12
N LEU A 67 -8.52 -1.22 14.35
CA LEU A 67 -8.70 0.06 15.04
C LEU A 67 -7.34 0.70 15.36
N GLN A 68 -7.05 1.88 14.79
CA GLN A 68 -5.77 2.57 14.92
C GLN A 68 -5.93 4.04 15.37
N PRO A 69 -4.99 4.57 16.16
CA PRO A 69 -5.03 5.96 16.62
C PRO A 69 -4.90 6.94 15.46
N GLU A 70 -3.96 6.67 14.54
CA GLU A 70 -3.62 7.52 13.39
C GLU A 70 -4.70 7.51 12.30
N ASN A 71 -5.61 6.53 12.31
CA ASN A 71 -6.72 6.45 11.37
C ASN A 71 -7.85 7.38 11.83
N GLU A 72 -8.13 8.44 11.05
CA GLU A 72 -9.20 9.40 11.33
C GLU A 72 -10.60 8.76 11.34
N GLU A 73 -10.80 7.69 10.58
CA GLU A 73 -12.05 6.91 10.59
C GLU A 73 -12.07 5.81 11.66
N GLY A 74 -10.94 5.57 12.32
CA GLY A 74 -10.75 4.60 13.40
C GLY A 74 -10.38 3.22 12.89
N CYS A 75 -11.30 2.55 12.22
CA CYS A 75 -11.05 1.25 11.57
C CYS A 75 -10.92 1.40 10.06
N THR A 76 -10.11 0.53 9.45
CA THR A 76 -9.90 0.45 8.00
C THR A 76 -11.01 -0.36 7.34
N GLU A 77 -11.58 0.11 6.24
CA GLU A 77 -12.60 -0.65 5.49
C GLU A 77 -12.02 -1.94 4.87
N CYS A 78 -12.79 -3.03 4.85
CA CYS A 78 -12.40 -4.24 4.12
C CYS A 78 -12.47 -3.98 2.62
N PHE A 79 -11.39 -4.23 1.88
CA PHE A 79 -11.41 -4.11 0.43
C PHE A 79 -11.82 -5.42 -0.25
N CYS A 80 -11.11 -6.51 0.06
CA CYS A 80 -11.38 -7.87 -0.42
C CYS A 80 -11.71 -7.98 -1.92
N PHE A 81 -11.20 -7.05 -2.75
CA PHE A 81 -11.51 -6.88 -4.17
C PHE A 81 -13.02 -7.00 -4.51
N GLY A 82 -13.88 -6.52 -3.59
CA GLY A 82 -15.33 -6.58 -3.71
C GLY A 82 -15.93 -7.99 -3.66
N LYS A 83 -15.16 -9.03 -3.32
CA LYS A 83 -15.62 -10.44 -3.27
C LYS A 83 -16.18 -10.82 -1.91
N SER A 84 -15.76 -10.12 -0.87
CA SER A 84 -16.25 -10.28 0.50
C SER A 84 -16.36 -8.93 1.17
N LYS A 85 -17.23 -8.85 2.17
CA LYS A 85 -17.29 -7.71 3.10
C LYS A 85 -16.75 -8.07 4.47
N ARG A 86 -16.31 -9.31 4.68
CA ARG A 86 -15.85 -9.79 5.98
C ARG A 86 -14.35 -10.00 5.94
N CYS A 87 -13.64 -9.24 6.75
CA CYS A 87 -12.21 -9.36 6.93
C CYS A 87 -11.83 -9.11 8.39
N ILE A 88 -10.62 -9.54 8.75
CA ILE A 88 -9.97 -9.26 10.02
C ILE A 88 -8.52 -8.83 9.76
N SER A 89 -7.82 -8.34 10.77
CA SER A 89 -6.36 -8.17 10.68
C SER A 89 -5.69 -9.52 10.44
N SER A 90 -4.72 -9.55 9.54
CA SER A 90 -3.91 -10.74 9.31
C SER A 90 -3.11 -11.11 10.56
N ASN A 91 -2.72 -12.38 10.66
CA ASN A 91 -1.76 -12.86 11.65
C ASN A 91 -0.31 -12.80 11.14
N TYR A 92 -0.05 -12.18 9.98
CA TYR A 92 1.27 -12.12 9.38
C TYR A 92 2.20 -11.25 10.23
N ILE A 93 3.51 -11.46 10.08
CA ILE A 93 4.54 -10.65 10.73
C ILE A 93 5.17 -9.69 9.73
N LYS A 94 5.50 -8.49 10.20
CA LYS A 94 6.17 -7.46 9.42
C LYS A 94 7.67 -7.74 9.35
N VAL A 95 8.23 -7.64 8.16
CA VAL A 95 9.66 -7.65 7.84
C VAL A 95 9.98 -6.46 6.92
N SER A 96 11.25 -6.10 6.78
CA SER A 96 11.66 -5.00 5.89
C SER A 96 12.62 -5.51 4.83
N LEU A 97 12.31 -5.22 3.57
CA LEU A 97 13.16 -5.46 2.41
C LEU A 97 14.18 -4.31 2.29
N ASN A 98 15.46 -4.65 2.17
CA ASN A 98 16.55 -3.71 1.88
C ASN A 98 17.39 -4.26 0.72
N VAL A 99 17.13 -3.77 -0.49
CA VAL A 99 17.87 -4.11 -1.71
C VAL A 99 18.35 -2.83 -2.40
N MET A 100 19.65 -2.57 -2.35
CA MET A 100 20.25 -1.35 -2.93
C MET A 100 20.94 -1.58 -4.29
N LYS A 101 20.97 -2.80 -4.81
CA LYS A 101 21.48 -3.08 -6.16
C LYS A 101 20.45 -2.78 -7.25
N ASP A 102 20.91 -2.59 -8.48
CA ASP A 102 20.10 -2.53 -9.71
C ASP A 102 19.07 -1.37 -9.81
N TRP A 103 19.22 -0.32 -9.00
CA TRP A 103 18.45 0.92 -9.15
C TRP A 103 18.81 1.65 -10.44
N LYS A 104 17.81 2.29 -11.06
CA LYS A 104 17.99 2.94 -12.37
C LYS A 104 17.57 4.40 -12.33
N MET A 105 18.17 5.21 -13.18
CA MET A 105 17.75 6.61 -13.34
C MET A 105 16.69 6.74 -14.44
N VAL A 106 15.61 7.45 -14.12
CA VAL A 106 14.54 7.72 -15.07
C VAL A 106 14.11 9.18 -15.00
N SER A 107 13.57 9.68 -16.10
CA SER A 107 12.76 10.89 -16.12
C SER A 107 11.31 10.50 -16.35
N LEU A 108 10.40 11.24 -15.73
CA LEU A 108 8.98 10.92 -15.72
C LEU A 108 8.23 12.08 -16.35
N ASN A 109 7.36 11.75 -17.30
CA ASN A 109 6.38 12.69 -17.83
C ASN A 109 4.99 12.23 -17.36
N ALA A 110 4.49 12.90 -16.34
CA ALA A 110 3.21 12.63 -15.71
C ALA A 110 2.11 13.40 -16.45
N SER A 111 1.26 12.67 -17.18
CA SER A 111 0.06 13.21 -17.85
C SER A 111 -1.19 12.47 -17.35
N GLU A 112 -1.98 11.87 -18.24
CA GLU A 112 -3.01 10.89 -17.85
C GLU A 112 -2.38 9.51 -17.56
N HIS A 113 -1.27 9.21 -18.24
CA HIS A 113 -0.44 8.03 -18.00
C HIS A 113 0.99 8.46 -17.64
N LEU A 114 1.67 7.61 -16.86
CA LEU A 114 3.05 7.81 -16.49
C LEU A 114 3.97 7.23 -17.57
N ASN A 115 4.61 8.11 -18.34
CA ASN A 115 5.63 7.71 -19.30
C ASN A 115 7.01 7.77 -18.65
N VAL A 116 7.68 6.63 -18.63
CA VAL A 116 8.99 6.45 -17.99
C VAL A 116 10.06 6.42 -19.07
N THR A 117 11.01 7.36 -19.01
CA THR A 117 12.16 7.39 -19.90
C THR A 117 13.43 7.08 -19.12
N HIS A 118 14.16 6.05 -19.53
CA HIS A 118 15.45 5.72 -18.91
C HIS A 118 16.48 6.79 -19.25
N LEU A 119 17.21 7.24 -18.23
CA LEU A 119 18.32 8.17 -18.38
C LEU A 119 19.62 7.38 -18.52
N ASN A 120 20.51 7.84 -19.40
CA ASN A 120 21.85 7.28 -19.55
C ASN A 120 22.78 7.81 -18.44
N LEU A 121 22.37 7.65 -17.20
CA LEU A 121 23.15 7.97 -16.01
C LEU A 121 23.48 6.67 -15.28
N THR A 122 24.74 6.49 -14.93
CA THR A 122 25.20 5.33 -14.16
C THR A 122 25.00 5.60 -12.68
N THR A 123 24.38 4.65 -11.99
CA THR A 123 24.38 4.56 -10.54
C THR A 123 25.68 3.91 -10.10
N GLU A 124 26.40 4.54 -9.19
CA GLU A 124 27.63 4.02 -8.62
C GLU A 124 27.42 3.66 -7.15
N ASP A 125 27.80 2.44 -6.78
CA ASP A 125 27.88 2.05 -5.38
C ASP A 125 29.08 2.78 -4.76
N ILE A 126 28.82 3.66 -3.79
CA ILE A 126 29.86 4.53 -3.23
C ILE A 126 30.77 3.75 -2.27
N ASP A 127 30.26 2.67 -1.67
CA ASP A 127 31.03 1.74 -0.85
C ASP A 127 30.35 0.35 -0.91
N ASP A 128 31.11 -0.74 -1.15
CA ASP A 128 30.58 -2.12 -1.21
C ASP A 128 29.94 -2.58 0.12
N ILE A 129 30.15 -1.81 1.19
CA ILE A 129 29.68 -2.06 2.56
C ILE A 129 28.55 -1.08 2.95
N SER A 130 28.35 0.01 2.21
CA SER A 130 27.34 1.02 2.53
C SER A 130 26.16 0.89 1.58
N ASP A 131 24.94 0.83 2.13
CA ASP A 131 23.66 0.85 1.41
C ASP A 131 23.40 2.23 0.75
N VAL A 132 24.33 2.67 -0.12
CA VAL A 132 24.42 4.03 -0.67
C VAL A 132 24.71 3.99 -2.16
N ILE A 133 23.78 4.57 -2.92
CA ILE A 133 23.87 4.72 -4.37
C ILE A 133 24.09 6.18 -4.71
N GLY A 134 25.15 6.48 -5.46
CA GLY A 134 25.48 7.82 -5.94
C GLY A 134 25.18 8.02 -7.41
N VAL A 135 24.81 9.24 -7.78
CA VAL A 135 24.68 9.67 -9.19
C VAL A 135 25.27 11.06 -9.38
N ASP A 136 26.05 11.23 -10.45
CA ASP A 136 26.59 12.52 -10.90
C ASP A 136 25.71 13.12 -12.01
N PHE A 137 25.24 14.35 -11.76
CA PHE A 137 24.42 15.15 -12.67
C PHE A 137 25.19 16.28 -13.34
N SER A 138 26.52 16.37 -13.17
CA SER A 138 27.35 17.47 -13.72
C SER A 138 27.18 17.70 -15.23
N TYR A 139 26.78 16.67 -15.98
CA TYR A 139 26.55 16.72 -17.42
C TYR A 139 25.07 16.56 -17.83
N TYR A 140 24.16 16.48 -16.86
CA TYR A 140 22.72 16.31 -17.10
C TYR A 140 21.96 17.61 -16.87
N ASN A 141 21.14 18.00 -17.85
CA ASN A 141 20.36 19.23 -17.74
C ASN A 141 18.99 18.97 -17.10
N VAL A 142 18.87 19.23 -15.80
CA VAL A 142 17.63 19.05 -15.00
C VAL A 142 16.52 20.06 -15.38
N SER A 143 16.81 21.07 -16.21
CA SER A 143 15.81 22.09 -16.60
C SER A 143 14.60 21.55 -17.39
N GLN A 144 14.64 20.29 -17.85
CA GLN A 144 13.55 19.68 -18.62
C GLN A 144 12.53 18.94 -17.74
N ALA A 145 12.99 18.22 -16.71
CA ALA A 145 12.17 17.47 -15.76
C ALA A 145 13.04 16.94 -14.61
N PRO A 146 12.47 16.74 -13.41
CA PRO A 146 13.17 16.06 -12.33
C PRO A 146 13.54 14.61 -12.73
N ALA A 147 14.69 14.16 -12.24
CA ALA A 147 15.11 12.78 -12.31
C ALA A 147 14.65 12.00 -11.07
N TYR A 148 14.45 10.70 -11.26
CA TYR A 148 14.00 9.76 -10.24
C TYR A 148 14.87 8.50 -10.23
N PHE A 149 15.06 7.94 -9.04
CA PHE A 149 15.50 6.58 -8.84
C PHE A 149 14.31 5.64 -9.04
N ALA A 150 14.41 4.72 -10.00
CA ALA A 150 13.46 3.65 -10.22
C ALA A 150 13.90 2.40 -9.45
N ALA A 151 13.03 1.90 -8.59
CA ALA A 151 13.30 0.71 -7.78
C ALA A 151 13.46 -0.56 -8.63
N PRO A 152 14.33 -1.49 -8.20
CA PRO A 152 14.48 -2.79 -8.86
C PRO A 152 13.27 -3.70 -8.64
N SER A 153 13.21 -4.82 -9.38
CA SER A 153 12.06 -5.74 -9.37
C SER A 153 11.74 -6.33 -8.00
N ASP A 154 12.69 -6.38 -7.07
CA ASP A 154 12.49 -6.87 -5.70
C ASP A 154 11.41 -6.08 -4.94
N TYR A 155 11.28 -4.78 -5.22
CA TYR A 155 10.24 -3.91 -4.63
C TYR A 155 8.92 -3.94 -5.39
N LEU A 156 8.84 -4.63 -6.52
CA LEU A 156 7.72 -4.57 -7.46
C LEU A 156 6.86 -5.86 -7.46
N GLY A 157 5.79 -5.86 -8.24
CA GLY A 157 4.84 -6.96 -8.37
C GLY A 157 3.75 -6.92 -7.30
N LYS A 158 3.37 -8.09 -6.79
CA LYS A 158 2.28 -8.19 -5.79
C LYS A 158 2.78 -7.77 -4.41
N LYS A 159 2.41 -6.56 -3.99
CA LYS A 159 2.80 -5.90 -2.73
C LYS A 159 1.62 -5.54 -1.82
N LEU A 160 0.50 -6.25 -1.92
CA LEU A 160 -0.66 -6.07 -1.02
C LEU A 160 -0.29 -6.20 0.46
N THR A 161 0.68 -7.05 0.77
CA THR A 161 1.21 -7.26 2.13
C THR A 161 2.05 -6.10 2.65
N SER A 162 2.39 -5.11 1.84
CA SER A 162 3.04 -3.87 2.28
C SER A 162 2.05 -2.81 2.76
N TYR A 163 0.74 -3.01 2.61
CA TYR A 163 -0.27 -2.04 3.02
C TYR A 163 -0.19 -1.70 4.53
N GLY A 164 -0.13 -0.40 4.85
CA GLY A 164 0.08 0.10 6.21
C GLY A 164 1.49 -0.06 6.76
N GLY A 165 2.39 -0.69 6.00
CA GLY A 165 3.84 -0.65 6.21
C GLY A 165 4.46 0.67 5.78
N PHE A 166 5.77 0.80 5.97
CA PHE A 166 6.54 1.98 5.60
C PHE A 166 7.48 1.73 4.42
N LEU A 167 7.63 2.75 3.57
CA LEU A 167 8.71 2.92 2.61
C LEU A 167 9.62 4.03 3.15
N ASN A 168 10.74 3.65 3.74
CA ASN A 168 11.71 4.58 4.30
C ASN A 168 12.92 4.67 3.38
N TYR A 169 13.47 5.87 3.23
CA TYR A 169 14.70 6.09 2.49
C TYR A 169 15.30 7.43 2.88
N THR A 170 16.60 7.58 2.69
CA THR A 170 17.30 8.84 2.94
C THR A 170 17.87 9.40 1.64
N ILE A 171 17.71 10.71 1.45
CA ILE A 171 18.29 11.44 0.32
C ILE A 171 19.35 12.41 0.84
N TYR A 172 20.45 12.49 0.11
CA TYR A 172 21.45 13.54 0.23
C TYR A 172 21.75 14.09 -1.16
N TYR A 173 21.80 15.41 -1.34
CA TYR A 173 22.15 16.00 -2.64
C TYR A 173 22.95 17.29 -2.49
N VAL A 174 23.74 17.61 -3.51
CA VAL A 174 24.55 18.83 -3.58
C VAL A 174 24.14 19.65 -4.80
N ILE A 175 24.12 20.96 -4.64
CA ILE A 175 23.82 21.93 -5.70
C ILE A 175 25.08 22.70 -6.12
N GLY A 176 25.12 23.07 -7.39
CA GLY A 176 26.13 23.94 -7.98
C GLY A 176 25.79 25.41 -7.81
N GLN A 177 26.50 26.26 -8.54
CA GLN A 177 26.23 27.70 -8.53
C GLN A 177 25.02 28.06 -9.41
N GLY A 178 24.10 28.86 -8.88
CA GLY A 178 22.90 29.30 -9.60
C GLY A 178 21.78 28.25 -9.62
N GLY A 179 20.81 28.41 -10.52
CA GLY A 179 19.65 27.53 -10.66
C GLY A 179 18.42 27.95 -9.86
N SER A 180 17.40 27.09 -9.85
CA SER A 180 16.10 27.30 -9.21
C SER A 180 15.55 25.97 -8.71
N ALA A 181 14.59 26.03 -7.77
CA ALA A 181 13.87 24.86 -7.30
C ALA A 181 13.15 24.18 -8.46
N VAL A 182 13.22 22.85 -8.50
CA VAL A 182 12.44 22.00 -9.40
C VAL A 182 11.23 21.53 -8.62
N GLY A 183 10.06 21.45 -9.26
CA GLY A 183 8.86 20.88 -8.66
C GLY A 183 8.67 19.42 -9.10
N GLY A 184 8.05 18.61 -8.24
CA GLY A 184 7.68 17.24 -8.55
C GLY A 184 7.30 16.49 -7.28
N PRO A 185 6.52 15.41 -7.39
CA PRO A 185 6.25 14.53 -6.26
C PRO A 185 7.52 13.81 -5.82
N ASP A 186 7.63 13.53 -4.53
CA ASP A 186 8.81 12.90 -3.92
C ASP A 186 8.79 11.38 -4.09
N VAL A 187 7.60 10.77 -4.04
CA VAL A 187 7.40 9.35 -4.35
C VAL A 187 6.26 9.18 -5.36
N ILE A 188 6.45 8.31 -6.34
CA ILE A 188 5.40 7.88 -7.26
C ILE A 188 5.30 6.36 -7.25
N LEU A 189 4.09 5.85 -7.05
CA LEU A 189 3.76 4.43 -7.17
C LEU A 189 2.97 4.22 -8.46
N GLN A 190 3.45 3.36 -9.35
CA GLN A 190 2.79 3.06 -10.63
C GLN A 190 2.15 1.67 -10.56
N GLY A 191 0.84 1.61 -10.80
CA GLY A 191 0.10 0.38 -11.04
C GLY A 191 -0.25 0.20 -12.53
N PRO A 192 -1.17 -0.72 -12.85
CA PRO A 192 -1.61 -0.98 -14.22
C PRO A 192 -2.43 0.17 -14.81
N ASP A 193 -3.42 0.65 -14.05
CA ASP A 193 -4.42 1.64 -14.49
C ASP A 193 -4.23 3.02 -13.84
N TYR A 194 -3.54 3.07 -12.70
CA TYR A 194 -3.34 4.27 -11.90
C TYR A 194 -1.87 4.46 -11.57
N TYR A 195 -1.49 5.71 -11.30
CA TYR A 195 -0.31 5.99 -10.50
C TYR A 195 -0.68 6.99 -9.41
N LEU A 196 -0.01 6.84 -8.27
CA LEU A 196 -0.23 7.62 -7.07
C LEU A 196 1.01 8.45 -6.77
N THR A 197 0.80 9.69 -6.37
CA THR A 197 1.88 10.63 -6.08
C THR A 197 1.84 11.04 -4.61
N TYR A 198 3.00 11.10 -3.98
CA TYR A 198 3.20 11.62 -2.64
C TYR A 198 4.19 12.79 -2.70
N SER A 199 3.87 13.88 -2.00
CA SER A 199 4.76 15.04 -1.83
C SER A 199 4.90 15.32 -0.35
N ASN A 200 6.14 15.32 0.15
CA ASN A 200 6.40 15.65 1.54
C ASN A 200 6.23 17.15 1.79
N LEU A 201 5.74 17.49 2.99
CA LEU A 201 5.54 18.88 3.39
C LEU A 201 6.87 19.65 3.46
N GLU A 202 7.93 18.97 3.88
CA GLU A 202 9.28 19.50 3.97
C GLU A 202 10.16 18.95 2.83
N GLN A 203 10.86 19.85 2.14
CA GLN A 203 11.77 19.47 1.07
C GLN A 203 13.20 19.29 1.63
N PRO A 204 13.96 18.30 1.14
CA PRO A 204 15.32 18.06 1.62
C PRO A 204 16.22 19.30 1.50
N PRO A 205 16.97 19.67 2.56
CA PRO A 205 17.99 20.71 2.46
C PRO A 205 19.24 20.21 1.71
N PRO A 206 19.93 21.08 0.95
CA PRO A 206 21.14 20.69 0.24
C PRO A 206 22.30 20.41 1.23
N ALA A 207 23.16 19.47 0.86
CA ALA A 207 24.33 19.03 1.62
C ALA A 207 24.04 18.51 3.04
N SER A 208 22.82 18.02 3.27
CA SER A 208 22.42 17.33 4.50
C SER A 208 21.60 16.10 4.15
N GLU A 209 21.73 15.05 4.95
CA GLU A 209 20.87 13.87 4.85
C GLU A 209 19.45 14.24 5.31
N PHE A 210 18.46 13.74 4.57
CA PHE A 210 17.05 13.92 4.87
C PHE A 210 16.33 12.58 4.76
N ALA A 211 15.80 12.10 5.88
CA ALA A 211 15.10 10.82 5.96
C ALA A 211 13.61 11.00 5.67
N PHE A 212 13.10 10.23 4.72
CA PHE A 212 11.69 10.09 4.44
C PHE A 212 11.13 8.87 5.17
N MET A 213 9.95 9.04 5.77
CA MET A 213 9.18 7.97 6.40
C MET A 213 7.77 8.00 5.84
N LEU A 214 7.53 7.21 4.79
CA LEU A 214 6.26 7.19 4.07
C LEU A 214 5.46 5.94 4.41
N GLN A 215 4.33 6.09 5.09
CA GLN A 215 3.41 4.98 5.29
C GLN A 215 2.62 4.70 4.00
N LEU A 216 2.54 3.43 3.61
CA LEU A 216 1.81 2.97 2.43
C LEU A 216 0.31 2.82 2.74
N VAL A 217 -0.36 3.97 2.89
CA VAL A 217 -1.81 4.11 3.05
C VAL A 217 -2.32 5.23 2.14
N GLU A 218 -3.55 5.09 1.64
CA GLU A 218 -4.16 6.00 0.67
C GLU A 218 -4.21 7.46 1.12
N SER A 219 -4.31 7.72 2.43
CA SER A 219 -4.39 9.08 2.98
C SER A 219 -3.15 9.93 2.72
N ASN A 220 -2.01 9.29 2.42
CA ASN A 220 -0.78 9.99 2.06
C ASN A 220 -0.71 10.32 0.56
N PHE A 221 -1.52 9.68 -0.28
CA PHE A 221 -1.34 9.78 -1.73
C PHE A 221 -2.45 10.58 -2.42
N GLU A 222 -2.11 11.14 -3.57
CA GLU A 222 -3.04 11.80 -4.48
C GLU A 222 -2.99 11.12 -5.84
N LEU A 223 -4.10 11.25 -6.58
CA LEU A 223 -4.14 10.96 -8.00
C LEU A 223 -3.48 12.10 -8.80
N PRO A 224 -3.12 11.86 -10.08
CA PRO A 224 -2.49 12.87 -10.92
C PRO A 224 -3.33 14.15 -11.12
N SER A 225 -4.64 14.03 -10.94
CA SER A 225 -5.60 15.15 -10.93
C SER A 225 -5.49 16.06 -9.70
N GLY A 226 -4.71 15.68 -8.68
CA GLY A 226 -4.63 16.33 -7.37
C GLY A 226 -5.78 15.96 -6.41
N SER A 227 -6.63 15.00 -6.78
CA SER A 227 -7.65 14.49 -5.86
C SER A 227 -7.05 13.48 -4.88
N PRO A 228 -7.47 13.43 -3.61
CA PRO A 228 -7.00 12.43 -2.66
C PRO A 228 -7.21 11.01 -3.16
N ALA A 229 -6.22 10.15 -2.95
CA ALA A 229 -6.36 8.74 -3.23
C ALA A 229 -7.38 8.10 -2.29
N LYS A 230 -7.90 6.94 -2.71
CA LYS A 230 -8.85 6.14 -1.95
C LYS A 230 -8.25 4.77 -1.78
N ARG A 231 -8.78 4.01 -0.82
CA ARG A 231 -8.36 2.64 -0.55
C ARG A 231 -8.34 1.78 -1.82
N GLU A 232 -9.35 1.91 -2.68
CA GLU A 232 -9.41 1.19 -3.96
C GLU A 232 -8.18 1.44 -4.85
N HIS A 233 -7.73 2.70 -4.97
CA HIS A 233 -6.58 3.04 -5.81
C HIS A 233 -5.29 2.44 -5.24
N MET A 234 -5.11 2.54 -3.93
CA MET A 234 -3.92 1.99 -3.26
C MET A 234 -3.86 0.47 -3.40
N MET A 235 -4.99 -0.21 -3.18
CA MET A 235 -5.07 -1.66 -3.28
C MET A 235 -4.89 -2.18 -4.72
N GLU A 236 -5.43 -1.49 -5.74
CA GLU A 236 -5.19 -1.86 -7.14
C GLU A 236 -3.72 -1.63 -7.55
N VAL A 237 -3.08 -0.55 -7.08
CA VAL A 237 -1.64 -0.30 -7.32
C VAL A 237 -0.77 -1.36 -6.64
N LEU A 238 -1.05 -1.71 -5.38
CA LEU A 238 -0.27 -2.71 -4.64
C LEU A 238 -0.53 -4.15 -5.13
N LYS A 239 -1.63 -4.42 -5.83
CA LYS A 239 -1.88 -5.74 -6.44
C LYS A 239 -0.91 -6.06 -7.58
N ASP A 240 -0.56 -5.05 -8.38
CA ASP A 240 0.41 -5.13 -9.47
C ASP A 240 1.23 -3.84 -9.51
N LEU A 241 2.20 -3.74 -8.59
CA LEU A 241 3.06 -2.57 -8.49
C LEU A 241 4.13 -2.64 -9.57
N ARG A 242 3.99 -1.79 -10.59
CA ARG A 242 4.85 -1.76 -11.79
C ARG A 242 6.05 -0.84 -11.65
N GLY A 243 6.00 0.12 -10.72
CA GLY A 243 7.11 1.03 -10.50
C GLY A 243 7.01 1.75 -9.16
N ILE A 244 8.16 1.95 -8.53
CA ILE A 244 8.36 2.90 -7.42
C ILE A 244 9.44 3.87 -7.88
N TYR A 245 9.14 5.16 -7.80
CA TYR A 245 10.04 6.22 -8.21
C TYR A 245 10.31 7.18 -7.06
N LEU A 246 11.57 7.28 -6.65
CA LEU A 246 12.02 8.18 -5.58
C LEU A 246 12.72 9.38 -6.18
N ARG A 247 12.32 10.58 -5.80
CA ARG A 247 12.83 11.81 -6.41
C ARG A 247 14.31 12.04 -6.11
N ALA A 248 15.09 12.25 -7.17
CA ALA A 248 16.54 12.38 -7.11
C ALA A 248 17.04 13.82 -7.22
N THR A 249 16.27 14.72 -7.86
CA THR A 249 16.67 16.11 -8.11
C THR A 249 15.63 17.12 -7.61
N TYR A 250 16.12 18.09 -6.83
CA TYR A 250 15.33 19.16 -6.21
C TYR A 250 15.69 20.56 -6.75
N TRP A 251 16.77 20.67 -7.51
CA TRP A 251 17.31 21.93 -8.01
C TRP A 251 17.80 21.80 -9.45
N THR A 252 17.68 22.85 -10.27
CA THR A 252 18.08 22.76 -11.70
C THR A 252 19.59 22.66 -11.90
N ALA A 253 20.38 23.19 -10.96
CA ALA A 253 21.83 23.06 -10.93
C ALA A 253 22.31 21.96 -9.96
N SER A 254 21.62 20.82 -9.90
CA SER A 254 22.05 19.66 -9.10
C SER A 254 23.38 19.10 -9.63
N VAL A 255 24.30 18.76 -8.71
CA VAL A 255 25.63 18.22 -9.05
C VAL A 255 25.68 16.73 -8.74
N THR A 256 25.39 16.33 -7.50
CA THR A 256 25.32 14.92 -7.12
C THR A 256 24.11 14.66 -6.24
N THR A 257 23.65 13.42 -6.25
CA THR A 257 22.63 12.90 -5.34
C THR A 257 23.05 11.54 -4.83
N ARG A 258 22.54 11.18 -3.65
CA ARG A 258 22.73 9.88 -3.02
C ARG A 258 21.39 9.38 -2.48
N LEU A 259 21.10 8.12 -2.76
CA LEU A 259 20.01 7.36 -2.17
C LEU A 259 20.61 6.40 -1.14
N ILE A 260 20.06 6.42 0.07
CA ILE A 260 20.63 5.74 1.23
C ILE A 260 19.53 4.92 1.92
N ASP A 261 19.83 3.67 2.24
CA ASP A 261 19.03 2.78 3.10
C ASP A 261 17.53 2.75 2.75
N VAL A 262 17.20 2.21 1.57
CA VAL A 262 15.80 2.04 1.17
C VAL A 262 15.23 0.79 1.84
N LEU A 263 14.24 1.01 2.69
CA LEU A 263 13.55 -0.03 3.44
C LEU A 263 12.07 -0.04 3.06
N GLN A 264 11.56 -1.16 2.56
CA GLN A 264 10.13 -1.37 2.34
C GLN A 264 9.61 -2.46 3.27
N ASP A 265 8.64 -2.12 4.11
CA ASP A 265 7.94 -3.11 4.93
C ASP A 265 7.08 -4.05 4.06
N GLU A 266 7.14 -5.34 4.38
CA GLU A 266 6.28 -6.38 3.83
C GLU A 266 5.79 -7.29 4.95
N ALA A 267 4.59 -7.83 4.80
CA ALA A 267 4.07 -8.86 5.69
C ALA A 267 4.32 -10.26 5.12
N ILE A 268 4.89 -11.15 5.94
CA ILE A 268 5.10 -12.57 5.62
C ILE A 268 4.34 -13.46 6.60
N PRO A 269 4.01 -14.71 6.23
CA PRO A 269 3.41 -15.66 7.16
C PRO A 269 4.26 -15.81 8.43
N PRO A 270 3.66 -16.11 9.59
CA PRO A 270 4.40 -16.34 10.82
C PRO A 270 5.51 -17.37 10.66
N ASP A 271 6.73 -16.99 10.99
CA ASP A 271 7.92 -17.84 10.94
C ASP A 271 8.47 -18.02 12.38
N PRO A 272 8.64 -19.27 12.86
CA PRO A 272 9.20 -19.55 14.18
C PRO A 272 10.57 -18.91 14.45
N SER A 273 11.32 -18.59 13.41
CA SER A 273 12.62 -17.90 13.49
C SER A 273 12.49 -16.47 14.04
N TYR A 274 11.29 -15.91 14.02
CA TYR A 274 10.97 -14.56 14.49
C TYR A 274 10.03 -14.63 15.71
N GLU A 275 10.56 -15.09 16.85
CA GLU A 275 9.80 -15.27 18.11
C GLU A 275 9.10 -13.98 18.61
N ASN A 276 9.54 -12.79 18.18
CA ASN A 276 8.97 -11.49 18.54
C ASN A 276 8.64 -10.62 17.31
N GLY A 277 8.17 -11.23 16.22
CA GLY A 277 7.73 -10.49 15.04
C GLY A 277 6.58 -9.52 15.36
N VAL A 278 6.64 -8.30 14.80
CA VAL A 278 5.55 -7.32 14.92
C VAL A 278 4.41 -7.74 14.00
N ALA A 279 3.19 -7.85 14.51
CA ALA A 279 2.04 -8.25 13.70
C ALA A 279 1.69 -7.19 12.64
N ALA A 280 1.43 -7.64 11.41
CA ALA A 280 1.00 -6.81 10.29
C ALA A 280 -0.53 -6.58 10.33
N LEU A 281 -0.98 -5.87 11.37
CA LEU A 281 -2.41 -5.68 11.67
C LEU A 281 -3.17 -4.88 10.61
N SER A 282 -2.46 -4.06 9.82
CA SER A 282 -3.02 -3.29 8.71
C SER A 282 -3.32 -4.12 7.47
N VAL A 283 -2.70 -5.30 7.33
CA VAL A 283 -2.98 -6.21 6.22
C VAL A 283 -4.27 -6.95 6.51
N GLU A 284 -5.21 -6.88 5.57
CA GLU A 284 -6.50 -7.57 5.71
C GLU A 284 -6.35 -9.08 5.45
N GLN A 285 -7.14 -9.86 6.18
CA GLN A 285 -7.38 -11.27 5.93
C GLN A 285 -8.88 -11.45 5.67
N CYS A 286 -9.24 -11.53 4.40
CA CYS A 286 -10.60 -11.65 3.94
C CYS A 286 -11.13 -13.08 4.06
N MET A 287 -12.42 -13.19 4.37
CA MET A 287 -13.15 -14.45 4.25
C MET A 287 -13.61 -14.62 2.81
N CYS A 288 -12.77 -15.24 1.98
CA CYS A 288 -13.03 -15.37 0.55
C CYS A 288 -14.12 -16.40 0.22
N PRO A 289 -14.97 -16.14 -0.79
CA PRO A 289 -15.82 -17.17 -1.37
C PRO A 289 -15.00 -18.31 -1.97
N PRO A 290 -15.56 -19.52 -2.15
CA PRO A 290 -14.80 -20.71 -2.57
C PRO A 290 -14.05 -20.61 -3.90
N ASN A 291 -14.48 -19.74 -4.80
CA ASN A 291 -13.88 -19.51 -6.11
C ASN A 291 -12.73 -18.49 -6.09
N TYR A 292 -12.43 -17.89 -4.94
CA TYR A 292 -11.36 -16.91 -4.77
C TYR A 292 -10.39 -17.33 -3.66
N GLN A 293 -9.16 -16.87 -3.77
CA GLN A 293 -8.10 -17.06 -2.76
C GLN A 293 -7.23 -15.80 -2.62
N GLY A 294 -6.30 -15.85 -1.67
CA GLY A 294 -5.44 -14.73 -1.29
C GLY A 294 -5.93 -14.01 -0.03
N LEU A 295 -5.10 -13.11 0.49
CA LEU A 295 -5.43 -12.35 1.70
C LEU A 295 -6.58 -11.38 1.45
N SER A 296 -6.71 -10.87 0.23
CA SER A 296 -7.73 -9.92 -0.22
C SER A 296 -8.69 -10.53 -1.25
N CYS A 297 -8.72 -11.84 -1.45
CA CYS A 297 -9.54 -12.49 -2.50
C CYS A 297 -9.21 -12.03 -3.93
N GLU A 298 -7.96 -11.65 -4.16
CA GLU A 298 -7.45 -11.07 -5.40
C GLU A 298 -7.20 -12.11 -6.50
N GLU A 299 -7.10 -13.39 -6.13
CA GLU A 299 -6.78 -14.52 -7.01
C GLU A 299 -7.96 -15.49 -7.17
N CYS A 300 -7.97 -16.24 -8.28
CA CYS A 300 -8.89 -17.37 -8.43
C CYS A 300 -8.37 -18.57 -7.66
N ALA A 301 -9.28 -19.27 -6.98
CA ALA A 301 -8.96 -20.54 -6.34
C ALA A 301 -8.65 -21.62 -7.39
N PRO A 302 -7.92 -22.69 -7.04
CA PRO A 302 -7.68 -23.82 -7.93
C PRO A 302 -8.98 -24.39 -8.51
N GLY A 303 -8.99 -24.69 -9.80
CA GLY A 303 -10.19 -25.15 -10.51
C GLY A 303 -11.13 -24.04 -10.98
N TYR A 304 -10.71 -22.77 -10.90
CA TYR A 304 -11.42 -21.62 -11.44
C TYR A 304 -10.51 -20.77 -12.32
N TYR A 305 -11.05 -20.21 -13.40
CA TYR A 305 -10.35 -19.27 -14.28
C TYR A 305 -11.05 -17.91 -14.32
N ARG A 306 -10.28 -16.90 -14.69
CA ARG A 306 -10.67 -15.49 -14.63
C ARG A 306 -11.33 -15.06 -15.93
N VAL A 307 -12.51 -14.46 -15.81
CA VAL A 307 -13.18 -13.71 -16.88
C VAL A 307 -13.22 -12.21 -16.55
N PRO A 308 -13.19 -11.31 -17.56
CA PRO A 308 -13.17 -9.86 -17.32
C PRO A 308 -14.33 -9.35 -16.47
N GLY A 309 -14.07 -8.30 -15.69
CA GLY A 309 -15.04 -7.64 -14.82
C GLY A 309 -14.36 -6.72 -13.80
N PRO A 310 -15.12 -6.08 -12.89
CA PRO A 310 -14.58 -5.18 -11.89
C PRO A 310 -13.65 -5.89 -10.91
N HIS A 311 -12.67 -5.14 -10.38
CA HIS A 311 -11.68 -5.62 -9.39
C HIS A 311 -10.92 -6.87 -9.84
N GLY A 312 -10.49 -6.88 -11.10
CA GLY A 312 -9.83 -8.03 -11.72
C GLY A 312 -10.77 -9.14 -12.19
N GLY A 313 -12.09 -8.95 -12.16
CA GLY A 313 -13.02 -9.87 -12.82
C GLY A 313 -13.59 -10.99 -11.96
N TYR A 314 -14.16 -12.00 -12.62
CA TYR A 314 -14.88 -13.10 -11.97
C TYR A 314 -14.14 -14.42 -12.14
N CYS A 315 -14.12 -15.24 -11.08
CA CYS A 315 -13.53 -16.57 -11.13
C CYS A 315 -14.65 -17.59 -11.32
N ILE A 316 -14.67 -18.28 -12.45
CA ILE A 316 -15.69 -19.27 -12.81
C ILE A 316 -15.08 -20.67 -12.93
N PRO A 317 -15.84 -21.75 -12.65
CA PRO A 317 -15.30 -23.10 -12.65
C PRO A 317 -14.68 -23.47 -14.00
N CYS A 318 -13.60 -24.25 -13.96
CA CYS A 318 -13.04 -24.88 -15.14
C CYS A 318 -14.05 -25.88 -15.75
N GLU A 319 -14.23 -25.82 -17.07
CA GLU A 319 -15.12 -26.73 -17.80
C GLU A 319 -14.31 -27.85 -18.45
N CYS A 320 -13.80 -28.79 -17.65
CA CYS A 320 -12.94 -29.88 -18.11
C CYS A 320 -13.66 -31.24 -18.27
N HIS A 321 -15.00 -31.23 -18.36
CA HIS A 321 -15.83 -32.43 -18.51
C HIS A 321 -15.55 -33.56 -17.48
N GLY A 322 -15.07 -33.22 -16.28
CA GLY A 322 -14.69 -34.21 -15.25
C GLY A 322 -13.41 -34.99 -15.56
N HIS A 323 -12.64 -34.56 -16.57
CA HIS A 323 -11.37 -35.13 -16.97
C HIS A 323 -10.16 -34.35 -16.46
N ALA A 324 -10.36 -33.15 -15.90
CA ALA A 324 -9.34 -32.44 -15.13
C ALA A 324 -10.02 -31.62 -14.03
N THR A 325 -9.27 -31.32 -12.97
CA THR A 325 -9.74 -30.49 -11.85
C THR A 325 -9.23 -29.05 -11.92
N GLU A 326 -8.21 -28.80 -12.75
CA GLU A 326 -7.56 -27.50 -12.87
C GLU A 326 -7.43 -27.08 -14.34
N CYS A 327 -7.45 -25.78 -14.57
CA CYS A 327 -7.23 -25.15 -15.85
C CYS A 327 -6.36 -23.91 -15.67
N ASP A 328 -5.74 -23.45 -16.75
CA ASP A 328 -4.99 -22.21 -16.75
C ASP A 328 -5.89 -21.03 -16.34
N VAL A 329 -5.42 -20.25 -15.37
CA VAL A 329 -6.24 -19.23 -14.70
C VAL A 329 -6.65 -18.07 -15.61
N ASN A 330 -5.95 -17.85 -16.73
CA ASN A 330 -6.23 -16.73 -17.63
C ASN A 330 -6.99 -17.16 -18.89
N THR A 331 -6.78 -18.39 -19.35
CA THR A 331 -7.34 -18.90 -20.61
C THR A 331 -8.48 -19.90 -20.40
N GLY A 332 -8.57 -20.54 -19.23
CA GLY A 332 -9.55 -21.59 -18.96
C GLY A 332 -9.21 -22.96 -19.58
N ILE A 333 -8.04 -23.09 -20.21
CA ILE A 333 -7.59 -24.33 -20.85
C ILE A 333 -7.21 -25.36 -19.78
N CYS A 334 -7.85 -26.53 -19.83
CA CYS A 334 -7.68 -27.60 -18.87
C CYS A 334 -6.25 -28.16 -18.88
N MET A 335 -5.73 -28.40 -17.68
CA MET A 335 -4.39 -28.93 -17.49
C MET A 335 -4.46 -30.43 -17.16
N ASN A 336 -3.53 -31.21 -17.71
CA ASN A 336 -3.38 -32.64 -17.40
C ASN A 336 -4.66 -33.48 -17.59
N CYS A 337 -5.26 -33.43 -18.78
CA CYS A 337 -6.44 -34.24 -19.11
C CYS A 337 -6.24 -35.73 -18.77
N MET A 338 -7.10 -36.24 -17.89
CA MET A 338 -7.14 -37.62 -17.41
C MET A 338 -8.09 -38.48 -18.26
N HIS A 339 -8.20 -39.77 -17.95
CA HIS A 339 -9.08 -40.72 -18.64
C HIS A 339 -8.81 -40.85 -20.16
N ASN A 340 -7.57 -40.61 -20.59
CA ASN A 340 -7.15 -40.64 -22.00
C ASN A 340 -7.96 -39.68 -22.88
N THR A 341 -8.22 -38.48 -22.39
CA THR A 341 -8.81 -37.39 -23.16
C THR A 341 -7.77 -36.30 -23.49
N LYS A 342 -8.10 -35.44 -24.44
CA LYS A 342 -7.30 -34.31 -24.91
C LYS A 342 -8.22 -33.20 -25.44
N GLY A 343 -7.62 -32.07 -25.80
CA GLY A 343 -8.35 -30.85 -26.19
C GLY A 343 -8.27 -29.81 -25.07
N ASP A 344 -8.71 -28.60 -25.37
CA ASP A 344 -8.60 -27.48 -24.45
C ASP A 344 -9.51 -27.65 -23.22
N HIS A 345 -10.55 -28.47 -23.36
CA HIS A 345 -11.53 -28.79 -22.32
C HIS A 345 -11.57 -30.30 -22.02
N CYS A 346 -10.55 -31.04 -22.45
CA CYS A 346 -10.49 -32.50 -22.34
C CYS A 346 -11.68 -33.22 -23.02
N GLU A 347 -12.17 -32.65 -24.11
CA GLU A 347 -13.43 -32.99 -24.78
C GLU A 347 -13.29 -34.02 -25.91
N PHE A 348 -12.07 -34.46 -26.22
CA PHE A 348 -11.77 -35.45 -27.25
C PHE A 348 -11.07 -36.67 -26.67
N CYS A 349 -11.32 -37.87 -27.20
CA CYS A 349 -10.49 -39.03 -26.89
C CYS A 349 -9.09 -38.86 -27.46
N ASP A 350 -8.08 -39.31 -26.71
CA ASP A 350 -6.70 -39.34 -27.19
C ASP A 350 -6.52 -40.39 -28.31
N VAL A 351 -5.39 -40.31 -29.03
CA VAL A 351 -5.09 -41.18 -30.16
C VAL A 351 -5.10 -42.65 -29.72
N GLY A 352 -5.94 -43.46 -30.37
CA GLY A 352 -6.13 -44.88 -30.05
C GLY A 352 -7.29 -45.18 -29.10
N TYR A 353 -7.94 -44.16 -28.55
CA TYR A 353 -9.14 -44.29 -27.71
C TYR A 353 -10.41 -43.87 -28.47
N HIS A 354 -11.57 -44.43 -28.07
CA HIS A 354 -12.87 -44.13 -28.66
C HIS A 354 -13.97 -44.14 -27.59
N GLY A 355 -14.99 -43.29 -27.75
CA GLY A 355 -16.09 -43.15 -26.80
C GLY A 355 -16.68 -41.75 -26.82
N ASN A 356 -17.59 -41.48 -25.88
CA ASN A 356 -17.99 -40.12 -25.56
C ASN A 356 -17.08 -39.57 -24.46
N ALA A 357 -16.33 -38.50 -24.77
CA ALA A 357 -15.39 -37.83 -23.86
C ALA A 357 -16.01 -36.61 -23.15
N LYS A 358 -17.33 -36.41 -23.25
CA LYS A 358 -18.07 -35.30 -22.64
C LYS A 358 -19.07 -35.75 -21.59
#